data_AF-B8C440-F1
#
_entry.id   AF-B8C440-F1
#
_cell.length_a   1.000
_cell.length_b   1.000
_cell.length_c   1.000
_cell.angle_alpha   90.00
_cell.angle_beta   90.00
_cell.angle_gamma   90.00
#
_symmetry.space_group_name_H-M   'P 1'
#
loop_
_entity.id
_entity.type
_entity.pdbx_description
1 polymer ?
#
loop_
_entity_poly.entity_id
_entity_poly.type
_entity_poly.pdbx_seq_one_letter_code
_entity_poly.pdbx_strand_id
1 'polypeptide(L)'
;MNRRTPSCAFLVALVTPVLLSSTMNAFAPIQTQSRYIIQTINKVPFANANDGTGAIHMSIFDDVGKFFGGLGKNDDKSNQQQDVEIVEDADGAYTGSKRIITIPAKTMKTGGLRLYCSLYLMGLQNTPEPKCWKAQQFDSHEVNLRYCDLSGSIIIQFTDNEITVDRLGSWPSQRYLIDESMILNGFLDELNSIVNEGDVSEENRLLTLPEPCDAIEKAREAVSFA
;
A
#
# COMPACT_ATOMS: atom_id res chain seq x y z
N MET A 1 -60.18 36.02 -5.67
CA MET A 1 -59.80 35.43 -6.99
C MET A 1 -58.87 34.26 -6.67
N ASN A 2 -59.26 32.99 -6.55
CA ASN A 2 -60.17 32.11 -7.31
C ASN A 2 -59.62 31.71 -8.69
N ARG A 3 -59.01 30.51 -8.79
CA ARG A 3 -58.98 29.50 -9.88
C ARG A 3 -57.82 28.52 -9.60
N ARG A 4 -58.07 27.32 -9.05
CA ARG A 4 -58.48 26.06 -9.70
C ARG A 4 -57.40 25.45 -10.61
N THR A 5 -56.92 24.27 -10.19
CA THR A 5 -56.24 23.22 -10.96
C THR A 5 -57.15 22.70 -12.10
N PRO A 6 -56.66 21.89 -13.09
CA PRO A 6 -56.53 20.43 -12.89
C PRO A 6 -55.47 19.67 -13.75
N SER A 7 -55.18 18.45 -13.28
CA SER A 7 -54.96 17.18 -14.01
C SER A 7 -54.11 17.10 -15.28
N CYS A 8 -53.18 16.13 -15.29
CA CYS A 8 -53.27 14.97 -16.20
C CYS A 8 -52.39 13.82 -15.73
N ALA A 9 -53.03 12.71 -15.40
CA ALA A 9 -52.44 11.39 -15.25
C ALA A 9 -52.03 10.85 -16.63
N PHE A 10 -50.91 10.14 -16.73
CA PHE A 10 -50.77 9.08 -17.72
C PHE A 10 -50.04 7.89 -17.12
N LEU A 11 -50.78 6.80 -17.13
CA LEU A 11 -50.46 5.47 -16.66
C LEU A 11 -50.19 4.66 -17.92
N VAL A 12 -48.97 4.15 -18.11
CA VAL A 12 -48.70 3.07 -19.07
C VAL A 12 -47.76 2.08 -18.41
N ALA A 13 -48.37 1.00 -17.93
CA ALA A 13 -47.70 -0.26 -17.66
C ALA A 13 -47.36 -0.93 -18.99
N LEU A 14 -46.10 -1.32 -19.18
CA LEU A 14 -45.71 -2.33 -20.17
C LEU A 14 -45.02 -3.47 -19.45
N VAL A 15 -45.85 -4.45 -19.10
CA VAL A 15 -45.47 -5.81 -18.78
C VAL A 15 -45.00 -6.46 -20.09
N THR A 16 -43.73 -6.89 -20.15
CA THR A 16 -43.25 -7.82 -21.17
C THR A 16 -42.64 -9.03 -20.49
N PRO A 17 -43.21 -10.24 -20.66
CA PRO A 17 -42.55 -11.48 -20.35
C PRO A 17 -41.83 -11.99 -21.61
N VAL A 18 -40.50 -12.04 -21.58
CA VAL A 18 -39.73 -12.80 -22.57
C VAL A 18 -39.30 -14.12 -21.94
N LEU A 19 -39.84 -15.17 -22.56
CA LEU A 19 -39.60 -16.59 -22.32
C LEU A 19 -38.17 -17.00 -22.69
N LEU A 20 -37.63 -17.89 -21.84
CA LEU A 20 -36.77 -19.04 -22.14
C LEU A 20 -35.64 -18.87 -23.20
N SER A 21 -34.40 -19.06 -22.73
CA SER A 21 -33.62 -20.23 -23.18
C SER A 21 -32.62 -20.64 -22.09
N SER A 22 -32.85 -21.83 -21.54
CA SER A 22 -31.93 -22.52 -20.67
C SER A 22 -30.90 -23.26 -21.53
N THR A 23 -29.69 -22.72 -21.67
CA THR A 23 -28.53 -23.50 -22.09
C THR A 23 -27.76 -23.91 -20.84
N MET A 24 -27.94 -25.18 -20.48
CA MET A 24 -27.17 -25.86 -19.45
C MET A 24 -25.72 -25.97 -19.92
N ASN A 25 -24.84 -25.09 -19.43
CA ASN A 25 -23.42 -25.37 -19.40
C ASN A 25 -23.10 -25.99 -18.05
N ALA A 26 -23.03 -27.32 -18.05
CA ALA A 26 -22.42 -28.11 -17.01
C ALA A 26 -20.91 -27.82 -17.00
N PHE A 27 -20.50 -26.79 -16.26
CA PHE A 27 -19.12 -26.61 -15.85
C PHE A 27 -18.94 -27.25 -14.48
N ALA A 28 -18.14 -28.30 -14.45
CA ALA A 28 -17.83 -29.08 -13.27
C ALA A 28 -17.29 -28.19 -12.14
N PRO A 29 -17.64 -28.46 -10.87
CA PRO A 29 -16.92 -27.89 -9.75
C PRO A 29 -15.50 -28.49 -9.76
N ILE A 30 -14.52 -27.72 -10.20
CA ILE A 30 -13.13 -27.98 -9.85
C ILE A 30 -13.05 -27.73 -8.34
N GLN A 31 -13.14 -28.82 -7.58
CA GLN A 31 -12.66 -28.87 -6.20
C GLN A 31 -11.14 -28.66 -6.24
N THR A 32 -10.71 -27.40 -6.32
CA THR A 32 -9.36 -27.04 -5.94
C THR A 32 -9.29 -27.14 -4.43
N GLN A 33 -8.87 -28.32 -3.96
CA GLN A 33 -8.59 -28.53 -2.56
C GLN A 33 -7.62 -27.46 -2.07
N SER A 34 -8.06 -26.74 -1.04
CA SER A 34 -7.21 -25.97 -0.15
C SER A 34 -5.95 -26.76 0.21
N ARG A 35 -4.81 -26.26 -0.22
CA ARG A 35 -3.58 -26.39 0.55
C ARG A 35 -3.21 -25.00 1.04
N TYR A 36 -3.86 -24.59 2.13
CA TYR A 36 -3.26 -23.65 3.06
C TYR A 36 -1.97 -24.29 3.55
N ILE A 37 -0.84 -23.95 2.94
CA ILE A 37 0.44 -24.03 3.62
C ILE A 37 0.53 -22.74 4.44
N ILE A 38 -0.15 -22.74 5.59
CA ILE A 38 0.31 -21.93 6.72
C ILE A 38 1.59 -22.63 7.15
N GLN A 39 2.72 -22.22 6.58
CA GLN A 39 3.99 -22.50 7.23
C GLN A 39 3.96 -21.70 8.52
N THR A 40 3.75 -22.46 9.59
CA THR A 40 4.08 -22.13 10.96
C THR A 40 5.23 -21.15 10.97
N ILE A 41 4.97 -19.92 11.45
CA ILE A 41 6.00 -18.98 11.88
C ILE A 41 6.81 -19.76 12.91
N ASN A 42 7.92 -20.33 12.46
CA ASN A 42 8.91 -20.90 13.34
C ASN A 42 9.43 -19.72 14.16
N LYS A 43 8.93 -19.66 15.38
CA LYS A 43 9.51 -18.94 16.51
C LYS A 43 11.00 -19.23 16.47
N VAL A 44 11.77 -18.29 15.92
CA VAL A 44 13.22 -18.42 15.77
C VAL A 44 13.78 -18.60 17.18
N PRO A 45 14.41 -19.74 17.50
CA PRO A 45 15.14 -19.83 18.76
C PRO A 45 16.35 -18.92 18.63
N PHE A 46 16.44 -17.90 19.49
CA PHE A 46 17.71 -17.23 19.79
C PHE A 46 18.64 -18.29 20.39
N ALA A 47 19.39 -18.98 19.52
CA ALA A 47 20.49 -19.84 19.91
C ALA A 47 21.76 -19.00 20.03
N ASN A 48 22.35 -19.10 21.21
CA ASN A 48 23.51 -18.36 21.67
C ASN A 48 24.81 -18.97 21.12
N ALA A 49 25.74 -18.06 20.78
CA ALA A 49 27.20 -18.15 20.70
C ALA A 49 27.88 -19.51 20.44
N ASN A 50 28.54 -19.62 19.28
CA ASN A 50 30.01 -19.71 19.16
C ASN A 50 30.37 -20.18 17.74
N ASP A 51 30.83 -19.28 16.87
CA ASP A 51 32.04 -19.50 16.06
C ASP A 51 32.35 -18.25 15.21
N GLY A 52 33.64 -17.95 15.04
CA GLY A 52 34.16 -17.13 13.95
C GLY A 52 33.88 -15.62 14.00
N THR A 53 34.84 -14.86 14.52
CA THR A 53 35.06 -13.44 14.23
C THR A 53 35.14 -13.17 12.72
N GLY A 54 33.99 -13.02 12.08
CA GLY A 54 33.79 -12.28 10.84
C GLY A 54 32.87 -11.12 11.18
N ALA A 55 33.32 -9.89 10.93
CA ALA A 55 32.54 -8.69 11.17
C ALA A 55 31.21 -8.77 10.41
N ILE A 56 30.12 -9.15 11.10
CA ILE A 56 28.75 -8.91 10.63
C ILE A 56 28.55 -7.40 10.77
N HIS A 57 29.05 -6.71 9.75
CA HIS A 57 28.96 -5.28 9.57
C HIS A 57 27.48 -4.87 9.60
N MET A 58 27.14 -3.91 10.45
CA MET A 58 25.79 -3.39 10.68
C MET A 58 25.28 -2.57 9.48
N SER A 59 25.22 -3.15 8.27
CA SER A 59 24.78 -2.46 7.06
C SER A 59 23.35 -1.91 7.12
N ILE A 60 22.52 -2.43 8.04
CA ILE A 60 21.17 -1.88 8.31
C ILE A 60 21.29 -0.48 8.93
N PHE A 61 22.22 -0.27 9.86
CA PHE A 61 22.41 1.05 10.49
C PHE A 61 23.10 2.05 9.57
N ASP A 62 23.89 1.59 8.59
CA ASP A 62 24.48 2.48 7.57
C ASP A 62 23.41 3.08 6.66
N ASP A 63 22.44 2.28 6.22
CA ASP A 63 21.35 2.76 5.36
C ASP A 63 20.35 3.61 6.14
N VAL A 64 20.13 3.29 7.43
CA VAL A 64 19.40 4.15 8.36
C VAL A 64 20.14 5.47 8.59
N GLY A 65 21.47 5.45 8.72
CA GLY A 65 22.30 6.65 8.86
C GLY A 65 22.25 7.56 7.63
N LYS A 66 22.22 7.00 6.42
CA LYS A 66 22.00 7.77 5.17
C LYS A 66 20.59 8.35 5.11
N PHE A 67 19.60 7.58 5.55
CA PHE A 67 18.19 8.01 5.61
C PHE A 67 18.00 9.20 6.57
N PHE A 68 18.53 9.11 7.79
CA PHE A 68 18.48 10.21 8.76
C PHE A 68 19.41 11.37 8.42
N GLY A 69 20.50 11.13 7.70
CA GLY A 69 21.44 12.16 7.25
C GLY A 69 20.79 13.23 6.37
N GLY A 70 19.69 12.91 5.68
CA GLY A 70 18.89 13.85 4.90
C GLY A 70 17.87 14.67 5.70
N LEU A 71 17.50 14.25 6.91
CA LEU A 71 16.44 14.90 7.70
C LEU A 71 16.90 16.13 8.49
N GLY A 72 18.21 16.33 8.65
CA GLY A 72 18.78 17.37 9.51
C GLY A 72 19.65 18.42 8.83
N LYS A 73 19.77 18.39 7.49
CA LYS A 73 20.75 19.21 6.78
C LYS A 73 20.11 20.04 5.66
N ASN A 74 19.68 21.25 6.02
CA ASN A 74 19.47 22.34 5.07
C ASN A 74 20.85 22.79 4.54
N ASP A 75 21.39 22.11 3.53
CA ASP A 75 22.59 22.57 2.83
C ASP A 75 22.51 22.20 1.34
N ASP A 76 22.44 23.23 0.50
CA ASP A 76 22.59 23.23 -0.96
C ASP A 76 23.81 22.42 -1.42
N LYS A 77 23.65 21.14 -1.78
CA LYS A 77 24.57 20.43 -2.70
C LYS A 77 23.85 19.39 -3.55
N SER A 78 23.54 19.81 -4.78
CA SER A 78 23.20 18.95 -5.90
C SER A 78 24.36 17.99 -6.20
N ASN A 79 24.09 16.68 -6.12
CA ASN A 79 24.95 15.66 -6.69
C ASN A 79 24.09 14.83 -7.64
N GLN A 80 24.29 15.07 -8.94
CA GLN A 80 23.55 14.45 -10.03
C GLN A 80 23.86 12.94 -10.09
N GLN A 81 23.01 12.15 -9.47
CA GLN A 81 22.74 10.80 -9.96
C GLN A 81 21.80 10.96 -11.16
N GLN A 82 22.03 10.23 -12.25
CA GLN A 82 21.17 10.29 -13.44
C GLN A 82 19.78 9.78 -13.07
N ASP A 83 18.96 10.70 -12.57
CA ASP A 83 17.54 10.57 -12.38
C ASP A 83 16.89 10.53 -13.75
N VAL A 84 16.15 9.46 -14.01
CA VAL A 84 15.03 9.56 -14.95
C VAL A 84 14.12 10.61 -14.31
N GLU A 85 14.05 11.79 -14.91
CA GLU A 85 13.20 12.89 -14.46
C GLU A 85 11.75 12.37 -14.47
N ILE A 86 11.28 11.91 -13.31
CA ILE A 86 9.91 11.45 -13.16
C ILE A 86 9.09 12.74 -13.10
N VAL A 87 8.47 13.08 -14.22
CA VAL A 87 7.59 14.25 -14.30
C VAL A 87 6.34 13.92 -13.49
N GLU A 88 6.19 14.61 -12.36
CA GLU A 88 4.93 14.68 -11.62
C GLU A 88 3.91 15.43 -12.48
N ASP A 89 2.76 14.81 -12.76
CA ASP A 89 1.66 15.53 -13.40
C ASP A 89 1.04 16.52 -12.40
N ALA A 90 0.35 17.55 -12.89
CA ALA A 90 -0.22 18.64 -12.09
C ALA A 90 -1.20 18.19 -10.97
N ASP A 91 -1.64 16.93 -11.00
CA ASP A 91 -2.53 16.31 -10.01
C ASP A 91 -1.77 15.45 -8.97
N GLY A 92 -0.43 15.48 -8.96
CA GLY A 92 0.41 14.67 -8.05
C GLY A 92 0.45 13.18 -8.41
N ALA A 93 -0.09 12.82 -9.58
CA ALA A 93 0.00 11.46 -10.12
C ALA A 93 1.26 11.33 -10.97
N TYR A 94 1.96 10.21 -10.81
CA TYR A 94 3.11 9.90 -11.65
C TYR A 94 2.67 9.43 -13.03
N THR A 95 3.26 9.99 -14.10
CA THR A 95 3.01 9.54 -15.47
C THR A 95 3.28 8.02 -15.60
N GLY A 96 2.24 7.26 -15.97
CA GLY A 96 2.35 5.79 -16.06
C GLY A 96 2.26 5.04 -14.73
N SER A 97 1.82 5.71 -13.65
CA SER A 97 1.42 5.05 -12.40
C SER A 97 -0.06 4.69 -12.38
N LYS A 98 -0.39 3.69 -11.55
CA LYS A 98 -1.76 3.32 -11.21
C LYS A 98 -1.93 3.39 -9.69
N ARG A 99 -2.85 4.24 -9.23
CA ARG A 99 -3.24 4.29 -7.81
C ARG A 99 -3.92 2.99 -7.39
N ILE A 100 -3.37 2.33 -6.37
CA ILE A 100 -3.91 1.09 -5.82
C ILE A 100 -4.70 1.37 -4.55
N ILE A 101 -4.17 2.22 -3.67
CA ILE A 101 -4.73 2.48 -2.34
C ILE A 101 -4.84 3.99 -2.12
N THR A 102 -5.95 4.40 -1.52
CA THR A 102 -6.15 5.74 -0.96
C THR A 102 -6.78 5.59 0.41
N ILE A 103 -6.09 6.05 1.46
CA ILE A 103 -6.57 6.01 2.84
C ILE A 103 -6.72 7.45 3.31
N PRO A 104 -7.96 7.94 3.52
CA PRO A 104 -8.17 9.27 4.08
C PRO A 104 -7.74 9.29 5.55
N ALA A 105 -7.15 10.41 5.97
CA ALA A 105 -6.73 10.67 7.34
C ALA A 105 -7.54 11.83 7.92
N LYS A 106 -7.99 11.68 9.17
CA LYS A 106 -8.60 12.77 9.95
C LYS A 106 -7.53 13.63 10.60
N THR A 107 -6.52 13.00 11.20
CA THR A 107 -5.31 13.65 11.69
C THR A 107 -4.11 12.77 11.39
N MET A 108 -3.01 13.37 10.93
CA MET A 108 -1.78 12.64 10.65
C MET A 108 -0.56 13.38 11.16
N LYS A 109 0.32 12.68 11.88
CA LYS A 109 1.66 13.19 12.24
C LYS A 109 2.64 12.76 11.16
N THR A 110 2.55 13.40 9.99
CA THR A 110 3.24 13.03 8.74
C THR A 110 4.71 12.65 8.95
N GLY A 111 5.47 13.47 9.68
CA GLY A 111 6.88 13.20 9.95
C GLY A 111 7.14 11.90 10.73
N GLY A 112 6.38 11.67 11.81
CA GLY A 112 6.53 10.48 12.66
C GLY A 112 6.00 9.21 11.99
N LEU A 113 4.84 9.32 11.32
CA LEU A 113 4.25 8.21 10.59
C LEU A 113 5.14 7.76 9.43
N ARG A 114 5.62 8.71 8.62
CA ARG A 114 6.56 8.41 7.53
C ARG A 114 7.79 7.69 8.05
N LEU A 115 8.43 8.20 9.11
CA LEU A 115 9.61 7.57 9.68
C LEU A 115 9.33 6.12 10.10
N TYR A 116 8.22 5.89 10.79
CA TYR A 116 7.79 4.57 11.19
C TYR A 116 7.61 3.64 9.98
N CYS A 117 6.85 4.08 8.98
CA CYS A 117 6.60 3.31 7.76
C CYS A 117 7.89 3.04 6.97
N SER A 118 8.80 4.00 6.86
CA SER A 118 10.11 3.81 6.20
C SER A 118 10.92 2.72 6.89
N LEU A 119 10.98 2.73 8.24
CA LEU A 119 11.70 1.71 9.00
C LEU A 119 11.08 0.33 8.81
N TYR A 120 9.74 0.24 8.84
CA TYR A 120 9.03 -1.00 8.57
C TYR A 120 9.38 -1.56 7.19
N LEU A 121 9.25 -0.74 6.14
CA LEU A 121 9.50 -1.14 4.75
C LEU A 121 10.97 -1.48 4.48
N MET A 122 11.91 -0.79 5.15
CA MET A 122 13.32 -1.17 5.15
C MET A 122 13.55 -2.55 5.77
N GLY A 123 12.82 -2.88 6.84
CA GLY A 123 12.83 -4.22 7.45
C GLY A 123 12.36 -5.32 6.50
N LEU A 124 11.50 -4.98 5.53
CA LEU A 124 10.95 -5.91 4.55
C LEU A 124 11.83 -6.12 3.30
N GLN A 125 12.95 -5.42 3.14
CA GLN A 125 13.79 -5.48 1.94
C GLN A 125 14.26 -6.89 1.51
N ASN A 126 14.36 -7.80 2.48
CA ASN A 126 14.81 -9.17 2.29
C ASN A 126 13.68 -10.20 2.36
N THR A 127 12.41 -9.77 2.24
CA THR A 127 11.22 -10.62 2.31
C THR A 127 10.37 -10.41 1.05
N PRO A 128 9.93 -11.49 0.35
CA PRO A 128 10.13 -12.90 0.70
C PRO A 128 11.53 -13.44 0.36
N GLU A 129 12.24 -12.81 -0.58
CA GLU A 129 13.59 -13.22 -0.96
C GLU A 129 14.65 -12.16 -0.58
N PRO A 130 15.90 -12.57 -0.29
CA PRO A 130 16.98 -11.62 -0.04
C PRO A 130 17.15 -10.65 -1.21
N LYS A 131 17.24 -9.34 -0.89
CA LYS A 131 17.45 -8.25 -1.86
C LYS A 131 16.35 -8.10 -2.93
N CYS A 132 15.15 -8.63 -2.70
CA CYS A 132 14.05 -8.49 -3.66
C CYS A 132 13.48 -7.07 -3.71
N TRP A 133 13.52 -6.33 -2.60
CA TRP A 133 13.08 -4.95 -2.52
C TRP A 133 14.23 -4.02 -2.14
N LYS A 134 14.28 -2.86 -2.78
CA LYS A 134 15.20 -1.77 -2.44
C LYS A 134 14.38 -0.54 -2.09
N ALA A 135 14.41 -0.16 -0.81
CA ALA A 135 13.81 1.10 -0.41
C ALA A 135 14.71 2.27 -0.85
N GLN A 136 14.10 3.28 -1.43
CA GLN A 136 14.73 4.54 -1.80
C GLN A 136 13.85 5.66 -1.29
N GLN A 137 14.46 6.63 -0.62
CA GLN A 137 13.79 7.88 -0.32
C GLN A 137 14.02 8.81 -1.50
N PHE A 138 12.94 9.31 -2.09
CA PHE A 138 13.02 10.29 -3.17
C PHE A 138 12.87 11.70 -2.61
N ASP A 139 11.82 11.92 -1.83
CA ASP A 139 11.51 13.23 -1.25
C ASP A 139 11.10 13.15 0.24
N SER A 140 10.79 14.31 0.82
CA SER A 140 10.30 14.49 2.17
C SER A 140 8.91 13.88 2.40
N HIS A 141 8.13 13.61 1.37
CA HIS A 141 6.74 13.14 1.53
C HIS A 141 6.53 11.70 1.06
N GLU A 142 7.58 11.01 0.63
CA GLU A 142 7.42 9.76 -0.09
C GLU A 142 8.40 8.67 0.34
N VAL A 143 7.96 7.43 0.16
CA VAL A 143 8.79 6.24 0.31
C VAL A 143 8.60 5.38 -0.93
N ASN A 144 9.69 5.13 -1.66
CA ASN A 144 9.68 4.33 -2.87
C ASN A 144 10.33 2.96 -2.60
N LEU A 145 9.66 1.88 -3.00
CA LEU A 145 10.19 0.53 -2.98
C LEU A 145 10.34 0.04 -4.41
N ARG A 146 11.57 -0.08 -4.87
CA ARG A 146 11.89 -0.63 -6.19
C ARG A 146 12.10 -2.14 -6.08
N TYR A 147 11.43 -2.89 -6.95
CA TYR A 147 11.61 -4.33 -7.01
C TYR A 147 12.88 -4.71 -7.81
N CYS A 148 13.52 -5.83 -7.45
CA CYS A 148 14.85 -6.20 -7.94
C CYS A 148 14.92 -6.47 -9.44
N ASP A 149 13.82 -6.91 -10.06
CA ASP A 149 13.75 -7.20 -11.49
C ASP A 149 13.45 -5.96 -12.36
N LEU A 150 13.28 -4.79 -11.72
CA LEU A 150 12.94 -3.50 -12.35
C LEU A 150 11.59 -3.48 -13.10
N SER A 151 10.73 -4.49 -12.92
CA SER A 151 9.41 -4.56 -13.55
C SER A 151 8.39 -3.62 -12.92
N GLY A 152 8.60 -3.23 -11.66
CA GLY A 152 7.72 -2.31 -10.96
C GLY A 152 8.33 -1.66 -9.73
N SER A 153 7.61 -0.67 -9.20
CA SER A 153 7.94 0.01 -7.95
C SER A 153 6.67 0.43 -7.23
N ILE A 154 6.70 0.43 -5.90
CA ILE A 154 5.62 0.92 -5.05
C ILE A 154 6.02 2.31 -4.57
N ILE A 155 5.17 3.31 -4.77
CA ILE A 155 5.37 4.64 -4.19
C ILE A 155 4.28 4.87 -3.16
N ILE A 156 4.69 5.19 -1.94
CA ILE A 156 3.79 5.54 -0.86
C ILE A 156 3.99 7.02 -0.57
N GLN A 157 2.94 7.82 -0.74
CA GLN A 157 2.96 9.25 -0.46
C GLN A 157 2.17 9.55 0.80
N PHE A 158 2.70 10.46 1.60
CA PHE A 158 2.09 10.93 2.84
C PHE A 158 1.73 12.41 2.69
N THR A 159 0.45 12.68 2.48
CA THR A 159 -0.12 14.03 2.43
C THR A 159 -0.93 14.29 3.69
N ASP A 160 -1.01 15.53 4.17
CA ASP A 160 -1.64 15.87 5.46
C ASP A 160 -3.05 15.29 5.67
N ASN A 161 -3.79 15.03 4.58
CA ASN A 161 -5.16 14.52 4.61
C ASN A 161 -5.31 13.06 4.14
N GLU A 162 -4.29 12.45 3.52
CA GLU A 162 -4.42 11.10 2.97
C GLU A 162 -3.06 10.41 2.77
N ILE A 163 -3.12 9.08 2.74
CA ILE A 163 -2.00 8.22 2.36
C ILE A 163 -2.39 7.56 1.04
N THR A 164 -1.55 7.73 0.03
CA THR A 164 -1.75 7.13 -1.29
C THR A 164 -0.66 6.10 -1.55
N VAL A 165 -1.03 5.04 -2.25
CA VAL A 165 -0.08 4.04 -2.75
C VAL A 165 -0.28 3.88 -4.24
N ASP A 166 0.77 4.18 -4.99
CA ASP A 166 0.80 4.15 -6.44
C ASP A 166 1.75 3.05 -6.92
N ARG A 167 1.28 2.24 -7.88
CA ARG A 167 2.09 1.25 -8.60
C ARG A 167 2.74 1.93 -9.79
N LEU A 168 4.04 1.80 -9.92
CA LEU A 168 4.78 2.10 -11.15
C LEU A 168 5.15 0.83 -11.89
N GLY A 169 5.06 0.88 -13.22
CA GLY A 169 5.43 -0.22 -14.11
C GLY A 169 4.34 -0.49 -15.13
N SER A 170 4.68 -0.44 -16.41
CA SER A 170 3.73 -0.71 -17.50
C SER A 170 3.42 -2.21 -17.66
N TRP A 171 4.37 -3.08 -17.30
CA TRP A 171 4.26 -4.53 -17.42
C TRP A 171 4.90 -5.22 -16.21
N PRO A 172 4.29 -5.13 -15.01
CA PRO A 172 4.83 -5.76 -13.82
C PRO A 172 4.93 -7.28 -13.99
N SER A 173 5.99 -7.89 -13.47
CA SER A 173 6.13 -9.34 -13.50
C SER A 173 5.09 -10.00 -12.60
N GLN A 174 4.67 -11.23 -12.90
CA GLN A 174 3.74 -11.96 -12.02
C GLN A 174 4.31 -12.12 -10.61
N ARG A 175 5.63 -12.27 -10.52
CA ARG A 175 6.36 -12.37 -9.25
C ARG A 175 6.27 -11.08 -8.44
N TYR A 176 6.48 -9.93 -9.10
CA TYR A 176 6.28 -8.62 -8.49
C TYR A 176 4.87 -8.48 -7.91
N LEU A 177 3.82 -8.84 -8.66
CA LEU A 177 2.43 -8.70 -8.19
C LEU A 177 2.13 -9.54 -6.94
N ILE A 178 2.66 -10.76 -6.88
CA ILE A 178 2.52 -11.63 -5.70
C ILE A 178 3.23 -10.99 -4.50
N ASP A 179 4.49 -10.60 -4.66
CA ASP A 179 5.29 -10.03 -3.59
C ASP A 179 4.75 -8.66 -3.14
N GLU A 180 4.27 -7.83 -4.08
CA GLU A 180 3.62 -6.55 -3.82
C GLU A 180 2.40 -6.74 -2.93
N SER A 181 1.52 -7.70 -3.26
CA SER A 181 0.33 -7.97 -2.44
C SER A 181 0.70 -8.36 -1.00
N MET A 182 1.80 -9.09 -0.81
CA MET A 182 2.29 -9.46 0.51
C MET A 182 2.79 -8.23 1.29
N ILE A 183 3.60 -7.38 0.66
CA ILE A 183 4.13 -6.15 1.27
C ILE A 183 2.99 -5.18 1.62
N LEU A 184 2.04 -4.97 0.70
CA LEU A 184 0.93 -4.04 0.92
C LEU A 184 -0.02 -4.52 2.00
N ASN A 185 -0.31 -5.82 2.08
CA ASN A 185 -1.12 -6.36 3.18
C ASN A 185 -0.43 -6.17 4.54
N GLY A 186 0.88 -6.46 4.63
CA GLY A 186 1.64 -6.21 5.85
C GLY A 186 1.64 -4.72 6.23
N PHE A 187 1.82 -3.84 5.25
CA PHE A 187 1.75 -2.39 5.46
C PHE A 187 0.38 -1.93 5.99
N LEU A 188 -0.71 -2.46 5.44
CA LEU A 188 -2.07 -2.18 5.93
C LEU A 188 -2.30 -2.70 7.34
N ASP A 189 -1.71 -3.85 7.69
CA ASP A 189 -1.79 -4.40 9.05
C ASP A 189 -1.08 -3.50 10.07
N GLU A 190 0.08 -2.96 9.73
CA GLU A 190 0.78 -2.00 10.60
C GLU A 190 0.00 -0.69 10.74
N LEU A 191 -0.56 -0.16 9.64
CA LEU A 191 -1.43 1.02 9.72
C LEU A 191 -2.65 0.75 10.61
N ASN A 192 -3.24 -0.44 10.52
CA ASN A 192 -4.35 -0.83 11.36
C ASN A 192 -3.94 -0.88 12.84
N SER A 193 -2.75 -1.42 13.14
CA SER A 193 -2.20 -1.44 14.50
C SER A 193 -2.01 -0.01 15.05
N ILE A 194 -1.45 0.90 14.25
CA ILE A 194 -1.29 2.32 14.66
C ILE A 194 -2.64 2.97 14.99
N VAL A 195 -3.68 2.69 14.20
CA VAL A 195 -4.99 3.33 14.35
C VAL A 195 -5.78 2.71 15.51
N ASN A 196 -5.79 1.38 15.62
CA ASN A 196 -6.74 0.66 16.48
C ASN A 196 -6.11 -0.02 17.70
N GLU A 197 -4.81 -0.30 17.69
CA GLU A 197 -4.13 -0.99 18.79
C GLU A 197 -3.47 0.00 19.77
N GLY A 198 -3.21 -0.47 20.99
CA GLY A 198 -2.55 0.29 22.05
C GLY A 198 -3.46 1.22 22.86
N ASP A 199 -3.07 1.44 24.13
CA ASP A 199 -3.72 2.37 25.06
C ASP A 199 -3.13 3.79 24.89
N VAL A 200 -3.34 4.36 23.70
CA VAL A 200 -2.86 5.69 23.33
C VAL A 200 -4.07 6.58 23.04
N SER A 201 -4.11 7.77 23.64
CA SER A 201 -5.16 8.75 23.36
C SER A 201 -5.13 9.19 21.89
N GLU A 202 -6.29 9.51 21.30
CA GLU A 202 -6.42 9.83 19.87
C GLU A 202 -5.47 10.96 19.42
N GLU A 203 -5.31 12.00 20.26
CA GLU A 203 -4.39 13.13 20.03
C GLU A 203 -2.91 12.72 19.96
N ASN A 204 -2.55 11.61 20.59
CA ASN A 204 -1.18 11.10 20.64
C ASN A 204 -0.89 10.10 19.51
N ARG A 205 -1.92 9.54 18.86
CA ARG A 205 -1.75 8.62 17.73
C ARG A 205 -1.03 9.28 16.54
N LEU A 206 -0.33 8.46 15.77
CA LEU A 206 0.34 8.90 14.54
C LEU A 206 -0.64 9.11 13.38
N LEU A 207 -1.72 8.34 13.37
CA LEU A 207 -2.77 8.36 12.37
C LEU A 207 -4.13 8.17 13.05
N THR A 208 -5.11 8.97 12.67
CA THR A 208 -6.53 8.71 12.96
C THR A 208 -7.33 8.76 11.67
N LEU A 209 -8.32 7.89 11.55
CA LEU A 209 -9.16 7.78 10.36
C LEU A 209 -10.48 8.56 10.55
N PRO A 210 -11.09 9.06 9.46
CA PRO A 210 -12.45 9.55 9.52
C PRO A 210 -13.43 8.40 9.80
N GLU A 211 -14.56 8.72 10.43
CA GLU A 211 -15.66 7.76 10.56
C GLU A 211 -16.40 7.63 9.22
N PRO A 212 -16.81 6.41 8.80
CA PRO A 212 -16.58 5.11 9.42
C PRO A 212 -15.13 4.64 9.20
N CYS A 213 -14.46 4.10 10.23
CA CYS A 213 -13.06 3.64 10.18
C CYS A 213 -12.83 2.38 9.32
N ASP A 214 -13.45 2.30 8.14
CA ASP A 214 -13.46 1.16 7.23
C ASP A 214 -12.47 1.31 6.06
N ALA A 215 -11.75 2.43 5.99
CA ALA A 215 -10.85 2.75 4.89
C ALA A 215 -9.73 1.70 4.69
N ILE A 216 -9.18 1.15 5.78
CA ILE A 216 -8.10 0.15 5.71
C ILE A 216 -8.63 -1.18 5.17
N GLU A 217 -9.82 -1.60 5.59
CA GLU A 217 -10.42 -2.85 5.09
C GLU A 217 -10.80 -2.73 3.61
N LYS A 218 -11.32 -1.58 3.19
CA LYS A 218 -11.56 -1.29 1.76
C LYS A 218 -10.25 -1.34 0.94
N ALA A 219 -9.17 -0.80 1.49
CA ALA A 219 -7.86 -0.87 0.86
C ALA A 219 -7.37 -2.33 0.72
N ARG A 220 -7.62 -3.18 1.72
CA ARG A 220 -7.27 -4.61 1.69
C ARG A 220 -8.03 -5.36 0.60
N GLU A 221 -9.32 -5.07 0.46
CA GLU A 221 -10.13 -5.61 -0.63
C GLU A 221 -9.56 -5.19 -2.00
N ALA A 222 -9.17 -3.92 -2.16
CA ALA A 222 -8.58 -3.44 -3.40
C ALA A 222 -7.27 -4.17 -3.77
N VAL A 223 -6.36 -4.39 -2.81
CA VAL A 223 -5.09 -5.10 -3.02
C VAL A 223 -5.32 -6.56 -3.44
N SER A 224 -6.35 -7.20 -2.92
CA SER A 224 -6.63 -8.62 -3.19
C SER A 224 -7.06 -8.90 -4.64
N PHE A 225 -7.51 -7.88 -5.37
CA PHE A 225 -7.99 -7.98 -6.76
C PHE A 225 -7.17 -7.14 -7.77
N ALA A 226 -6.03 -6.57 -7.37
CA ALA A 226 -5.26 -5.57 -8.13
C ALA A 226 -4.19 -6.12 -9.10
#